data_AF-A0A2N4SH46-F1
#
_entry.id   AF-A0A2N4SH46-F1
#
_cell.length_a   1.000
_cell.length_b   1.000
_cell.length_c   1.000
_cell.angle_alpha   90.00
_cell.angle_beta   90.00
_cell.angle_gamma   90.00
#
_symmetry.space_group_name_H-M   'P 1'
#
loop_
_entity.id
_entity.type
_entity.pdbx_description
1 polymer ?
#
loop_
_entity_poly.entity_id
_entity_poly.type
_entity_poly.pdbx_seq_one_letter_code
_entity_poly.pdbx_strand_id
1 'polypeptide(L)'
;MTRWLDRCCTGIEALIAAALAVMVVLVFGNVVLRYGFNSGITVSEEISRWLFIWMTFLGAVVALKEHGHLGVDMVVQKLPPIGKKICLAVGHVVMLYIVWLLLQGSIAQARINWDVTAPVTGASMAIVYAAGIVFSVLAGLILALDLLRLLTGRIADHELVMVQESEEAVQLQQILGSQGAKEPGARP
;
A
#
# COMPACT_ATOMS: atom_id res chain seq x y z
N MET A 1 -11.40 -4.73 18.34
CA MET A 1 -11.62 -3.81 17.19
C MET A 1 -10.58 -4.00 16.07
N THR A 2 -9.49 -4.74 16.29
CA THR A 2 -8.48 -5.11 15.27
C THR A 2 -9.03 -6.03 14.19
N ARG A 3 -9.79 -7.07 14.58
CA ARG A 3 -10.41 -8.03 13.65
C ARG A 3 -11.27 -7.41 12.53
N TRP A 4 -11.82 -6.21 12.74
CA TRP A 4 -12.59 -5.50 11.70
C TRP A 4 -11.65 -4.84 10.67
N LEU A 5 -10.60 -4.16 11.12
CA LEU A 5 -9.57 -3.61 10.23
C LEU A 5 -8.84 -4.71 9.46
N ASP A 6 -8.54 -5.84 10.12
CA ASP A 6 -7.88 -6.97 9.47
C ASP A 6 -8.73 -7.54 8.34
N ARG A 7 -10.03 -7.79 8.59
CA ARG A 7 -10.96 -8.24 7.55
C ARG A 7 -11.11 -7.23 6.41
N CYS A 8 -11.12 -5.93 6.72
CA CYS A 8 -11.16 -4.89 5.70
C CYS A 8 -9.90 -4.93 4.82
N CYS A 9 -8.71 -5.07 5.40
CA CYS A 9 -7.47 -5.22 4.63
C CYS A 9 -7.45 -6.48 3.78
N THR A 10 -7.85 -7.64 4.31
CA THR A 10 -7.95 -8.86 3.51
C THR A 10 -8.95 -8.71 2.35
N GLY A 11 -10.06 -7.98 2.57
CA GLY A 11 -11.00 -7.63 1.51
C GLY A 11 -10.38 -6.72 0.44
N ILE A 12 -9.55 -5.75 0.86
CA ILE A 12 -8.82 -4.86 -0.05
C ILE A 12 -7.77 -5.64 -0.85
N GLU A 13 -7.01 -6.53 -0.23
CA GLU A 13 -6.05 -7.42 -0.90
C GLU A 13 -6.72 -8.31 -1.94
N ALA A 14 -7.87 -8.90 -1.59
CA ALA A 14 -8.67 -9.69 -2.54
C ALA A 14 -9.16 -8.83 -3.72
N LEU A 15 -9.57 -7.58 -3.46
CA LEU A 15 -9.97 -6.64 -4.50
C LEU A 15 -8.79 -6.26 -5.41
N ILE A 16 -7.60 -6.03 -4.85
CA ILE A 16 -6.37 -5.76 -5.62
C ILE A 16 -6.02 -6.97 -6.49
N ALA A 17 -6.05 -8.18 -5.94
CA ALA A 17 -5.78 -9.40 -6.69
C ALA A 17 -6.78 -9.61 -7.84
N ALA A 18 -8.06 -9.36 -7.59
CA ALA A 18 -9.10 -9.42 -8.62
C ALA A 18 -8.88 -8.35 -9.71
N ALA A 19 -8.59 -7.10 -9.32
CA ALA A 19 -8.31 -6.02 -10.25
C ALA A 19 -7.07 -6.32 -11.11
N LEU A 20 -6.02 -6.91 -10.53
CA LEU A 20 -4.83 -7.35 -11.24
C LEU A 20 -5.16 -8.45 -12.25
N ALA A 21 -5.95 -9.46 -11.86
CA ALA A 21 -6.36 -10.53 -12.76
C ALA A 21 -7.17 -9.98 -13.95
N VAL A 22 -8.12 -9.07 -13.70
CA VAL A 22 -8.89 -8.40 -14.75
C VAL A 22 -7.99 -7.60 -15.68
N MET A 23 -7.04 -6.84 -15.13
CA MET A 23 -6.07 -6.08 -15.93
C MET A 23 -5.23 -7.00 -16.83
N VAL A 24 -4.74 -8.13 -16.29
CA VAL A 24 -3.96 -9.10 -17.06
C VAL A 24 -4.79 -9.65 -18.21
N VAL A 25 -6.03 -10.08 -17.94
CA VAL A 25 -6.93 -10.61 -18.99
C VAL A 25 -7.25 -9.56 -20.05
N LEU A 26 -7.50 -8.31 -19.66
CA LEU A 26 -7.77 -7.23 -20.61
C LEU A 26 -6.56 -6.95 -21.52
N VAL A 27 -5.39 -6.72 -20.93
CA VAL A 27 -4.18 -6.35 -21.68
C VAL A 27 -3.71 -7.52 -22.55
N PHE A 28 -3.66 -8.73 -21.99
CA PHE A 28 -3.27 -9.93 -22.73
C PHE A 28 -4.30 -10.26 -23.82
N GLY A 29 -5.59 -10.21 -23.51
CA GLY A 29 -6.67 -10.42 -24.46
C GLY A 29 -6.60 -9.43 -25.63
N ASN A 30 -6.33 -8.16 -25.35
CA ASN A 30 -6.16 -7.14 -26.38
C ASN A 30 -4.97 -7.43 -27.30
N VAL A 31 -3.84 -7.92 -26.76
CA VAL A 31 -2.68 -8.35 -27.55
C VAL A 31 -3.04 -9.53 -28.45
N VAL A 32 -3.68 -10.57 -27.91
CA VAL A 32 -4.09 -11.76 -28.68
C VAL A 32 -5.06 -11.38 -29.80
N LEU A 33 -6.04 -10.52 -29.51
CA LEU A 33 -6.99 -10.06 -30.52
C LEU A 33 -6.28 -9.30 -31.65
N ARG A 34 -5.34 -8.42 -31.28
CA ARG A 34 -4.66 -7.55 -32.23
C ARG A 34 -3.76 -8.33 -33.18
N TYR A 35 -3.01 -9.29 -32.66
CA TYR A 35 -2.08 -10.07 -33.48
C TYR A 35 -2.72 -11.31 -34.10
N GLY A 36 -3.72 -11.93 -33.46
CA GLY A 36 -4.38 -13.15 -33.93
C GLY A 36 -5.59 -12.92 -34.84
N PHE A 37 -6.34 -11.84 -34.61
CA PHE A 37 -7.62 -11.56 -35.29
C PHE A 37 -7.64 -10.21 -36.02
N ASN A 38 -6.52 -9.48 -36.01
CA ASN A 38 -6.40 -8.14 -36.58
C ASN A 38 -7.49 -7.15 -36.09
N SER A 39 -7.97 -7.36 -34.85
CA SER A 39 -9.04 -6.60 -34.17
C SER A 39 -8.57 -6.25 -32.76
N GLY A 40 -9.11 -5.23 -32.10
CA GLY A 40 -8.61 -4.80 -30.78
C GLY A 40 -9.70 -4.26 -29.86
N ILE A 41 -9.39 -4.24 -28.57
CA ILE A 41 -10.20 -3.64 -27.51
C ILE A 41 -9.61 -2.26 -27.21
N THR A 42 -10.12 -1.22 -27.87
CA THR A 42 -9.62 0.17 -27.74
C THR A 42 -9.66 0.66 -26.28
N VAL A 43 -10.65 0.20 -25.52
CA VAL A 43 -10.87 0.58 -24.12
C VAL A 43 -9.86 -0.09 -23.15
N SER A 44 -9.17 -1.14 -23.58
CA SER A 44 -8.31 -1.96 -22.72
C SER A 44 -7.18 -1.16 -22.06
N GLU A 45 -6.61 -0.19 -22.76
CA GLU A 45 -5.52 0.64 -22.23
C GLU A 45 -6.02 1.63 -21.16
N GLU A 46 -7.23 2.16 -21.36
CA GLU A 46 -7.81 3.14 -20.46
C GLU A 46 -8.27 2.49 -19.15
N ILE A 47 -8.99 1.36 -19.24
CA ILE A 47 -9.45 0.61 -18.07
C ILE A 47 -8.26 0.05 -17.29
N SER A 48 -7.23 -0.48 -17.96
CA SER A 48 -6.05 -0.99 -17.26
C SER A 48 -5.36 0.13 -16.48
N ARG A 49 -5.17 1.31 -17.07
CA ARG A 49 -4.60 2.47 -16.36
C ARG A 49 -5.44 2.87 -15.15
N TRP A 50 -6.76 2.84 -15.24
CA TRP A 50 -7.62 3.13 -14.09
C TRP A 50 -7.49 2.08 -12.99
N LEU A 51 -7.57 0.79 -13.34
CA LEU A 51 -7.37 -0.30 -12.39
C LEU A 51 -6.00 -0.21 -11.72
N PHE A 52 -4.96 0.16 -12.46
CA PHE A 52 -3.61 0.36 -11.91
C PHE A 52 -3.61 1.42 -10.80
N ILE A 53 -4.19 2.58 -11.06
CA ILE A 53 -4.24 3.69 -10.09
C ILE A 53 -5.02 3.25 -8.84
N TRP A 54 -6.15 2.58 -9.02
CA TRP A 54 -6.93 2.03 -7.91
C TRP A 54 -6.12 1.02 -7.09
N MET A 55 -5.40 0.10 -7.74
CA MET A 55 -4.55 -0.86 -7.05
C MET A 55 -3.40 -0.19 -6.29
N THR A 56 -2.74 0.83 -6.87
CA THR A 56 -1.67 1.56 -6.19
C THR A 56 -2.16 2.20 -4.89
N PHE A 57 -3.30 2.88 -4.95
CA PHE A 57 -3.87 3.53 -3.77
C PHE A 57 -4.37 2.52 -2.73
N LEU A 58 -5.07 1.47 -3.15
CA LEU A 58 -5.53 0.42 -2.25
C LEU A 58 -4.35 -0.34 -1.62
N GLY A 59 -3.31 -0.64 -2.40
CA GLY A 59 -2.09 -1.28 -1.91
C GLY A 59 -1.34 -0.39 -0.92
N ALA A 60 -1.33 0.93 -1.14
CA ALA A 60 -0.75 1.87 -0.19
C ALA A 60 -1.48 1.88 1.17
N VAL A 61 -2.81 1.64 1.20
CA VAL A 61 -3.54 1.49 2.48
C VAL A 61 -3.06 0.26 3.25
N VAL A 62 -2.90 -0.88 2.56
CA VAL A 62 -2.42 -2.13 3.17
C VAL A 62 -0.99 -1.96 3.67
N ALA A 63 -0.11 -1.38 2.85
CA ALA A 63 1.26 -1.09 3.23
C ALA A 63 1.36 -0.11 4.42
N LEU A 64 0.48 0.90 4.49
CA LEU A 64 0.44 1.83 5.62
C LEU A 64 0.09 1.11 6.93
N LYS A 65 -0.83 0.15 6.88
CA LYS A 65 -1.18 -0.66 8.05
C LYS A 65 -0.01 -1.56 8.47
N GLU A 66 0.68 -2.21 7.54
CA GLU A 66 1.73 -3.19 7.86
C GLU A 66 3.09 -2.56 8.19
N HIS A 67 3.39 -1.36 7.66
CA HIS A 67 4.74 -0.80 7.64
C HIS A 67 4.81 0.70 7.99
N GLY A 68 3.75 1.27 8.57
CA GLY A 68 3.57 2.72 8.70
C GLY A 68 4.65 3.49 9.48
N HIS A 69 5.50 2.82 10.27
CA HIS A 69 6.47 3.49 11.17
C HIS A 69 7.93 3.09 10.98
N LEU A 70 8.24 2.14 10.09
CA LEU A 70 9.58 1.55 9.96
C LEU A 70 10.72 2.58 9.82
N GLY A 71 10.49 3.68 9.10
CA GLY A 71 11.52 4.71 8.89
C GLY A 71 11.81 5.58 10.12
N VAL A 72 10.81 5.80 10.99
CA VAL A 72 10.98 6.59 12.22
C VAL A 72 11.50 5.71 13.35
N ASP A 73 11.24 4.40 13.29
CA ASP A 73 11.61 3.43 14.32
C ASP A 73 13.12 3.34 14.55
N MET A 74 13.97 3.37 13.51
CA MET A 74 15.43 3.36 13.68
C MET A 74 15.96 4.56 14.49
N VAL A 75 15.38 5.74 14.30
CA VAL A 75 15.74 6.96 15.03
C VAL A 75 15.15 6.94 16.45
N VAL A 76 13.91 6.46 16.56
CA VAL A 76 13.17 6.33 17.82
C VAL A 76 13.81 5.33 18.77
N GLN A 77 14.42 4.25 18.28
CA GLN A 77 15.07 3.25 19.12
C GLN A 77 16.18 3.81 20.04
N LYS A 78 16.85 4.89 19.62
CA LYS A 78 17.93 5.55 20.39
C LYS A 78 17.45 6.55 21.44
N LEU A 79 16.15 6.85 21.51
CA LEU A 79 15.58 7.86 22.40
C LEU A 79 15.09 7.27 23.74
N PRO A 80 15.08 8.07 24.83
CA PRO A 80 14.44 7.68 26.09
C PRO A 80 12.92 7.52 25.93
N PRO A 81 12.23 6.77 26.81
CA PRO A 81 10.83 6.35 26.62
C PRO A 81 9.83 7.49 26.37
N ILE A 82 10.04 8.66 26.98
CA ILE A 82 9.22 9.85 26.75
C ILE A 82 9.48 10.43 25.35
N GLY A 83 10.76 10.49 24.93
CA GLY A 83 11.15 10.94 23.59
C GLY A 83 10.59 10.06 22.48
N LYS A 84 10.52 8.75 22.71
CA LYS A 84 9.90 7.80 21.76
C LYS A 84 8.43 8.12 21.52
N LYS A 85 7.65 8.28 22.60
CA LYS A 85 6.22 8.60 22.52
C LYS A 85 5.96 9.94 21.81
N ILE A 86 6.75 10.97 22.11
CA ILE A 86 6.60 12.28 21.48
C ILE A 86 6.93 12.20 19.99
N CYS A 87 8.03 11.55 19.61
CA CYS A 87 8.44 11.42 18.21
C CYS A 87 7.38 10.65 17.40
N LEU A 88 6.87 9.53 17.94
CA LEU A 88 5.82 8.75 17.30
C LEU A 88 4.50 9.54 17.17
N ALA A 89 4.14 10.32 18.20
CA ALA A 89 2.94 11.17 18.17
C ALA A 89 3.05 12.29 17.12
N VAL A 90 4.21 12.95 17.05
CA VAL A 90 4.49 13.96 16.03
C VAL A 90 4.44 13.33 14.63
N GLY A 91 5.04 12.15 14.45
CA GLY A 91 4.99 11.42 13.19
C GLY A 91 3.55 11.15 12.73
N HIS A 92 2.69 10.66 13.63
CA HIS A 92 1.27 10.43 13.33
C HIS A 92 0.54 11.72 12.96
N VAL A 93 0.77 12.82 13.69
CA VAL A 93 0.12 14.11 13.41
C VAL A 93 0.55 14.65 12.03
N VAL A 94 1.84 14.54 11.69
CA VAL A 94 2.34 14.94 10.37
C VAL A 94 1.74 14.07 9.27
N MET A 95 1.70 12.75 9.46
CA MET A 95 1.08 11.83 8.50
C MET A 95 -0.41 12.13 8.31
N LEU A 96 -1.14 12.42 9.38
CA LEU A 96 -2.56 12.78 9.33
C LEU A 96 -2.77 14.10 8.56
N TYR A 97 -1.87 15.07 8.75
CA TYR A 97 -1.88 16.32 8.01
C TYR A 97 -1.62 16.11 6.51
N ILE A 98 -0.65 15.26 6.14
CA ILE A 98 -0.37 14.92 4.74
C ILE A 98 -1.60 14.22 4.10
N VAL A 99 -2.21 13.27 4.80
CA VAL A 99 -3.40 12.56 4.33
C VAL A 99 -4.58 13.52 4.15
N TRP A 100 -4.72 14.50 5.04
CA TRP A 100 -5.73 15.57 4.92
C TRP A 100 -5.50 16.47 3.71
N LEU A 101 -4.25 16.87 3.43
CA LEU A 101 -3.91 17.62 2.22
C LEU A 101 -4.21 16.81 0.95
N LEU A 102 -3.89 15.51 0.97
CA LEU A 102 -4.20 14.61 -0.13
C LEU A 102 -5.71 14.49 -0.34
N LEU A 103 -6.51 14.40 0.74
CA LEU A 103 -7.97 14.35 0.66
C LEU A 103 -8.55 15.60 -0.02
N GLN A 104 -8.11 16.78 0.43
CA GLN A 104 -8.54 18.05 -0.15
C GLN A 104 -8.15 18.16 -1.62
N GLY A 105 -6.90 17.80 -1.96
CA GLY A 105 -6.41 17.79 -3.33
C GLY A 105 -7.20 16.83 -4.23
N SER A 106 -7.46 15.61 -3.75
CA SER A 106 -8.22 14.60 -4.51
C SER A 106 -9.68 14.99 -4.70
N ILE A 107 -10.34 15.60 -3.70
CA ILE A 107 -11.70 16.12 -3.84
C ILE A 107 -11.74 17.27 -4.85
N ALA A 108 -10.80 18.20 -4.78
CA ALA A 108 -10.72 19.31 -5.73
C ALA A 108 -10.52 18.80 -7.17
N GLN A 109 -9.59 17.85 -7.36
CA GLN A 109 -9.35 17.24 -8.66
C GLN A 109 -10.56 16.44 -9.17
N ALA A 110 -11.25 15.70 -8.32
CA ALA A 110 -12.46 14.97 -8.69
C ALA A 110 -13.58 15.91 -9.13
N ARG A 111 -13.72 17.09 -8.50
CA ARG A 111 -14.70 18.11 -8.91
C ARG A 111 -14.34 18.75 -10.25
N ILE A 112 -13.08 19.11 -10.45
CA ILE A 112 -12.61 19.72 -11.72
C ILE A 112 -12.79 18.75 -12.88
N ASN A 113 -12.51 17.46 -12.65
CA ASN A 113 -12.55 16.43 -13.68
C ASN A 113 -13.91 15.71 -13.75
N TRP A 114 -14.96 16.26 -13.13
CA TRP A 114 -16.28 15.66 -13.16
C TRP A 114 -16.87 15.66 -14.57
N ASP A 115 -16.79 16.81 -15.24
CA ASP A 115 -17.30 17.00 -16.60
C ASP A 115 -16.26 16.66 -17.69
N VAL A 116 -15.05 16.25 -17.28
CA VAL A 116 -13.99 15.82 -18.19
C VAL A 116 -14.18 14.34 -18.48
N THR A 117 -14.55 14.03 -19.72
CA THR A 117 -14.78 12.66 -20.18
C THR A 117 -13.51 12.04 -20.76
N ALA A 118 -13.33 10.75 -20.50
CA ALA A 118 -12.25 9.97 -21.04
C ALA A 118 -12.39 9.81 -22.58
N PRO A 119 -11.30 9.91 -23.35
CA PRO A 119 -11.38 9.96 -24.82
C PRO A 119 -11.96 8.69 -25.46
N VAL A 120 -11.79 7.53 -24.82
CA VAL A 120 -12.21 6.25 -25.39
C VAL A 120 -13.55 5.80 -24.83
N THR A 121 -13.71 5.78 -23.50
CA THR A 121 -14.94 5.28 -22.86
C THR A 121 -16.03 6.34 -22.72
N GLY A 122 -15.70 7.63 -22.82
CA GLY A 122 -16.61 8.72 -22.50
C GLY A 122 -16.97 8.82 -21.01
N ALA A 123 -16.39 7.98 -20.14
CA ALA A 123 -16.65 8.02 -18.70
C ALA A 123 -15.94 9.21 -18.03
N SER A 124 -16.49 9.70 -16.92
CA SER A 124 -15.90 10.81 -16.17
C SER A 124 -14.54 10.43 -15.59
N MET A 125 -13.56 11.32 -15.76
CA MET A 125 -12.21 11.16 -15.20
C MET A 125 -12.18 11.33 -13.68
N ALA A 126 -13.28 11.77 -13.05
CA ALA A 126 -13.42 11.81 -11.59
C ALA A 126 -13.19 10.45 -10.92
N ILE A 127 -13.45 9.33 -11.63
CA ILE A 127 -13.22 7.97 -11.10
C ILE A 127 -11.74 7.70 -10.76
N VAL A 128 -10.81 8.36 -11.45
CA VAL A 128 -9.38 8.22 -11.21
C VAL A 128 -9.00 8.92 -9.91
N TYR A 129 -9.54 10.11 -9.67
CA TYR A 129 -9.27 10.90 -8.47
C TYR A 129 -10.01 10.39 -7.24
N ALA A 130 -11.13 9.69 -7.43
CA ALA A 130 -11.85 9.00 -6.37
C ALA A 130 -10.97 7.96 -5.63
N ALA A 131 -10.01 7.33 -6.32
CA ALA A 131 -9.05 6.42 -5.69
C ALA A 131 -8.24 7.11 -4.58
N GLY A 132 -7.80 8.36 -4.82
CA GLY A 132 -7.10 9.16 -3.82
C GLY A 132 -7.97 9.55 -2.63
N ILE A 133 -9.26 9.83 -2.87
CA ILE A 133 -10.23 10.09 -1.79
C ILE A 133 -10.39 8.85 -0.90
N VAL A 134 -10.59 7.68 -1.52
CA VAL A 134 -10.73 6.40 -0.79
C VAL A 134 -9.49 6.11 0.03
N PHE A 135 -8.29 6.26 -0.55
CA PHE A 135 -7.03 6.11 0.18
C PHE A 135 -6.98 7.06 1.37
N SER A 136 -7.23 8.36 1.18
CA SER A 136 -7.14 9.33 2.26
C SER A 136 -8.11 9.05 3.41
N VAL A 137 -9.33 8.62 3.11
CA VAL A 137 -10.32 8.27 4.14
C VAL A 137 -9.86 7.04 4.94
N LEU A 138 -9.41 5.99 4.25
CA LEU A 138 -8.96 4.76 4.91
C LEU A 138 -7.67 4.97 5.70
N ALA A 139 -6.66 5.58 5.08
CA ALA A 139 -5.39 5.93 5.72
C ALA A 139 -5.59 6.86 6.92
N GLY A 140 -6.46 7.87 6.78
CA GLY A 140 -6.78 8.81 7.85
C GLY A 140 -7.45 8.11 9.03
N LEU A 141 -8.36 7.17 8.76
CA LEU A 141 -8.99 6.36 9.81
C LEU A 141 -7.97 5.50 10.56
N ILE A 142 -7.08 4.80 9.83
CA ILE A 142 -6.03 3.96 10.43
C ILE A 142 -5.12 4.81 11.32
N LEU A 143 -4.56 5.89 10.78
CA LEU A 143 -3.66 6.80 11.51
C LEU A 143 -4.33 7.45 12.72
N ALA A 144 -5.61 7.82 12.62
CA ALA A 144 -6.35 8.39 13.74
C ALA A 144 -6.55 7.35 14.86
N LEU A 145 -6.86 6.10 14.51
CA LEU A 145 -7.00 5.01 15.48
C LEU A 145 -5.68 4.70 16.17
N ASP A 146 -4.57 4.70 15.44
CA ASP A 146 -3.24 4.43 16.01
C ASP A 146 -2.75 5.59 16.89
N LEU A 147 -3.04 6.84 16.51
CA LEU A 147 -2.80 8.01 17.35
C LEU A 147 -3.63 7.95 18.66
N LEU A 148 -4.90 7.53 18.59
CA LEU A 148 -5.73 7.35 19.78
C LEU A 148 -5.21 6.23 20.68
N ARG A 149 -4.68 5.14 20.12
CA ARG A 149 -4.03 4.06 20.88
C ARG A 149 -2.75 4.54 21.57
N LEU A 150 -1.99 5.40 20.89
CA LEU A 150 -0.80 6.06 21.46
C LEU A 150 -1.15 6.92 22.66
N LEU A 151 -2.17 7.76 22.52
CA LEU A 151 -2.62 8.67 23.58
C LEU A 151 -3.27 7.96 24.75
N THR A 152 -4.00 6.87 24.52
CA THR A 152 -4.63 6.07 25.58
C THR A 152 -3.66 5.11 26.29
N GLY A 153 -2.37 5.14 25.93
CA GLY A 153 -1.34 4.34 26.59
C GLY A 153 -1.46 2.83 26.34
N ARG A 154 -2.22 2.42 25.33
CA ARG A 154 -2.46 1.00 24.97
C ARG A 154 -1.46 0.44 23.97
N ILE A 155 -0.35 1.12 23.69
CA ILE A 155 0.63 0.59 22.74
C ILE A 155 1.40 -0.56 23.35
N ALA A 156 1.09 -1.73 22.83
CA ALA A 156 1.88 -2.94 22.95
C ALA A 156 3.00 -2.90 21.90
N ASP A 157 4.22 -3.12 22.35
CA ASP A 157 5.49 -3.30 21.61
C ASP A 157 5.48 -4.41 20.52
N HIS A 158 4.32 -4.91 20.09
CA HIS A 158 4.17 -6.15 19.32
C HIS A 158 4.31 -6.03 17.79
N GLU A 159 4.35 -4.83 17.21
CA GLU A 159 4.39 -4.64 15.74
C GLU A 159 5.82 -4.54 15.18
N LEU A 160 6.79 -4.16 16.02
CA LEU A 160 8.22 -4.12 15.65
C LEU A 160 8.84 -5.51 15.45
N VAL A 161 8.19 -6.56 15.97
CA VAL A 161 8.74 -7.92 16.01
C VAL A 161 8.54 -8.67 14.68
N MET A 162 7.49 -8.38 13.91
CA MET A 162 7.16 -9.15 12.70
C MET A 162 8.08 -8.84 11.50
N VAL A 163 8.55 -7.59 11.36
CA VAL A 163 9.52 -7.23 10.31
C VAL A 163 10.93 -7.71 10.68
N GLN A 164 11.27 -7.67 11.97
CA GLN A 164 12.55 -8.17 12.48
C GLN A 164 12.70 -9.68 12.30
N GLU A 165 11.64 -10.48 12.54
CA GLU A 165 11.67 -11.93 12.26
C GLU A 165 11.86 -12.23 10.77
N SER A 166 11.30 -11.41 9.87
CA SER A 166 11.47 -11.59 8.42
C SER A 166 12.88 -11.22 7.93
N GLU A 167 13.50 -10.17 8.47
CA GLU A 167 14.87 -9.77 8.15
C GLU A 167 15.90 -10.74 8.74
N GLU A 168 15.70 -11.18 9.98
CA GLU A 168 16.57 -12.16 10.65
C GLU A 168 16.50 -13.53 9.96
N ALA A 169 15.31 -13.98 9.53
CA ALA A 169 15.16 -15.22 8.78
C ALA A 169 15.91 -15.19 7.43
N VAL A 170 15.80 -14.07 6.69
CA VAL A 170 16.51 -13.89 5.42
C VAL A 170 18.03 -13.80 5.63
N GLN A 171 18.49 -13.10 6.67
CA GLN A 171 19.91 -13.01 7.02
C GLN A 171 20.50 -14.36 7.46
N LEU A 172 19.78 -15.13 8.29
CA LEU A 172 20.19 -16.48 8.68
C LEU A 172 20.28 -17.40 7.47
N GLN A 173 19.31 -17.33 6.55
CA GLN A 173 19.32 -18.12 5.33
C GLN A 173 20.49 -17.73 4.40
N GLN A 174 20.87 -16.45 4.33
CA GLN A 174 22.06 -15.99 3.62
C GLN A 174 23.37 -16.46 4.27
N ILE A 175 23.47 -16.38 5.60
CA ILE A 175 24.65 -16.85 6.35
C ILE A 175 24.83 -18.36 6.17
N LEU A 176 23.77 -19.15 6.39
CA LEU A 176 23.80 -20.60 6.25
C LEU A 176 24.02 -21.04 4.80
N GLY A 177 23.42 -20.35 3.83
CA GLY A 177 23.65 -20.60 2.39
C GLY A 177 25.09 -20.32 1.97
N SER A 178 25.76 -19.33 2.58
CA SER A 178 27.17 -19.02 2.30
C SER A 178 28.15 -20.01 2.94
N GLN A 179 27.78 -20.64 4.06
CA GLN A 179 28.63 -21.66 4.71
C GLN A 179 28.52 -23.04 4.04
N GLY A 180 27.36 -23.41 3.49
CA GLY A 180 27.20 -24.67 2.76
C GLY A 180 27.95 -24.76 1.42
N ALA A 181 28.34 -23.62 0.84
CA ALA A 181 29.07 -23.57 -0.43
C ALA A 181 30.61 -23.67 -0.27
N LYS A 182 31.13 -23.65 0.97
CA LYS A 182 32.58 -23.53 1.24
C LYS A 182 33.28 -24.83 1.67
N GLU A 183 32.62 -25.98 1.63
CA GLU A 183 33.28 -27.28 1.78
C GLU A 183 33.11 -28.16 0.54
N PRO A 184 34.07 -28.06 -0.40
CA PRO A 184 34.60 -29.27 -1.00
C PRO A 184 36.13 -29.24 -0.97
N GLY A 185 36.72 -30.01 -0.06
CA GLY A 185 38.12 -30.44 -0.19
C GLY A 185 39.01 -30.17 1.01
N ALA A 186 38.88 -30.99 2.05
CA ALA A 186 40.02 -31.37 2.87
C ALA A 186 40.07 -32.90 2.90
N ARG A 187 40.81 -33.46 1.92
CA ARG A 187 41.30 -34.84 1.96
C ARG A 187 42.29 -34.99 3.13
N PRO A 188 42.45 -36.21 3.63
CA PRO A 188 43.76 -36.85 3.48
C PRO A 188 43.78 -37.86 2.33
#